data_AF-A0A4Q2T2X8-F1
#
_entry.id   AF-A0A4Q2T2X8-F1
#
_cell.length_a   1.000
_cell.length_b   1.000
_cell.length_c   1.000
_cell.angle_alpha   90.00
_cell.angle_beta   90.00
_cell.angle_gamma   90.00
#
_symmetry.space_group_name_H-M   'P 1'
#
loop_
_entity.id
_entity.type
_entity.pdbx_description
1 polymer ?
#
loop_
_entity_poly.entity_id
_entity_poly.type
_entity_poly.pdbx_seq_one_letter_code
_entity_poly.pdbx_strand_id
1 'polypeptide(L)' 'MDMSQIWPRLATSTQAWLVDHNGELLPDDILHEVLTAAGGQRDPRWWAGDSEQGETQLTDEAVDWIDETANGE' A
#
# COMPACT_ATOMS: atom_id res chain seq x y z
N MET A 1 -3.26 5.73 -9.65
CA MET A 1 -1.95 5.06 -9.79
C MET A 1 -2.11 3.73 -9.11
N ASP A 2 -1.79 2.64 -9.78
CA ASP A 2 -1.95 1.28 -9.23
C ASP A 2 -0.74 0.86 -8.37
N MET A 3 -0.91 -0.22 -7.59
CA MET A 3 0.12 -0.69 -6.67
C MET A 3 1.42 -1.09 -7.39
N SER A 4 1.35 -1.61 -8.62
CA SER A 4 2.55 -1.97 -9.40
C SER A 4 3.42 -0.77 -9.76
N GLN A 5 2.82 0.42 -9.87
CA GLN A 5 3.54 1.67 -10.07
C GLN A 5 4.10 2.20 -8.75
N ILE A 6 3.37 2.06 -7.64
CA ILE A 6 3.79 2.56 -6.33
C ILE A 6 4.94 1.72 -5.77
N TRP A 7 4.82 0.40 -5.85
CA TRP A 7 5.73 -0.58 -5.26
C TRP A 7 7.23 -0.33 -5.51
N PRO A 8 7.72 -0.17 -6.75
CA PRO A 8 9.15 0.06 -7.01
C PRO A 8 9.69 1.39 -6.47
N ARG A 9 8.83 2.29 -6.01
CA ARG A 9 9.20 3.58 -5.41
C ARG A 9 9.30 3.52 -3.88
N LEU A 10 8.80 2.45 -3.27
CA LEU A 10 8.87 2.23 -1.83
C LEU A 10 10.27 1.74 -1.43
N ALA A 11 10.68 2.07 -0.21
CA ALA A 11 11.83 1.53 0.45
C ALA A 11 11.65 0.02 0.67
N THR A 12 12.75 -0.72 0.63
CA THR A 12 12.74 -2.17 0.85
C THR A 12 12.16 -2.56 2.22
N SER A 13 12.37 -1.73 3.25
CA SER A 13 11.78 -1.93 4.58
C SER A 13 10.27 -1.78 4.57
N THR A 14 9.74 -0.84 3.80
CA THR A 14 8.31 -0.59 3.64
C THR A 14 7.64 -1.68 2.82
N GLN A 15 8.29 -2.13 1.74
CA GLN A 15 7.85 -3.31 1.00
C GLN A 15 7.78 -4.54 1.91
N ALA A 16 8.83 -4.82 2.68
CA ALA A 16 8.86 -5.95 3.60
C ALA A 16 7.75 -5.89 4.66
N TRP A 17 7.47 -4.70 5.21
CA TRP A 17 6.37 -4.50 6.15
C TRP A 17 5.02 -4.75 5.47
N LEU A 18 4.80 -4.22 4.26
CA LEU A 18 3.58 -4.43 3.51
C LEU A 18 3.37 -5.89 3.14
N VAL A 19 4.43 -6.65 2.86
CA VAL A 19 4.31 -8.11 2.64
C VAL A 19 3.81 -8.84 3.88
N ASP A 20 4.23 -8.44 5.08
CA ASP A 20 3.85 -9.13 6.33
C ASP A 20 2.48 -8.65 6.88
N HIS A 21 2.11 -7.39 6.60
CA HIS A 21 1.00 -6.67 7.24
C HIS A 21 0.03 -5.97 6.27
N ASN A 22 -0.08 -6.39 5.01
CA ASN A 22 -0.92 -5.75 3.97
C ASN A 22 -2.42 -5.63 4.36
N GLY A 23 -2.95 -6.55 5.17
CA GLY A 23 -4.33 -6.51 5.67
C GLY A 23 -4.54 -5.64 6.92
N GLU A 24 -3.48 -5.03 7.45
CA GLU A 24 -3.54 -4.21 8.67
C GLU A 24 -3.70 -2.71 8.35
N LEU A 25 -3.99 -1.91 9.37
CA LEU A 25 -3.99 -0.45 9.27
C LEU A 25 -2.58 0.05 8.97
N LEU A 26 -2.45 0.95 7.99
CA LEU A 26 -1.16 1.53 7.63
C LEU A 26 -0.70 2.50 8.74
N PRO A 27 0.47 2.26 9.36
CA PRO A 27 1.10 3.24 10.24
C PRO A 27 1.38 4.55 9.48
N ASP A 28 1.41 5.67 10.20
CA ASP A 28 1.61 7.00 9.60
C ASP A 28 2.85 7.09 8.70
N ASP A 29 3.97 6.48 9.09
CA ASP A 29 5.21 6.46 8.31
C ASP A 29 5.04 5.72 6.98
N ILE A 30 4.39 4.55 7.00
CA ILE A 30 4.12 3.73 5.81
C ILE A 30 3.12 4.44 4.91
N LEU A 31 2.04 4.96 5.48
CA LEU A 31 1.03 5.74 4.75
C LEU A 31 1.65 6.95 4.06
N HIS A 32 2.51 7.70 4.76
CA HIS A 32 3.16 8.88 4.21
C HIS A 32 4.11 8.53 3.06
N GLU A 33 4.85 7.42 3.18
CA GLU A 33 5.71 6.93 2.12
C GLU A 33 4.91 6.46 0.89
N VAL A 34 3.86 5.65 1.09
CA VAL A 34 2.98 5.19 0.02
C VAL A 34 2.32 6.37 -0.69
N LEU A 35 1.85 7.38 0.07
CA LEU A 35 1.29 8.60 -0.47
C LEU A 35 2.33 9.39 -1.29
N THR A 36 3.56 9.48 -0.80
CA THR A 36 4.66 10.17 -1.51
C THR A 36 5.00 9.45 -2.81
N ALA A 37 5.09 8.11 -2.78
CA ALA A 37 5.32 7.26 -3.94
C ALA A 37 4.18 7.35 -4.97
N ALA A 38 2.94 7.53 -4.50
CA ALA A 38 1.76 7.77 -5.32
C ALA A 38 1.65 9.21 -5.86
N GLY A 39 2.64 10.08 -5.60
CA GLY A 39 2.62 11.48 -6.04
C GLY A 39 1.58 12.33 -5.31
N GLY A 40 1.23 11.98 -4.07
CA GLY A 40 0.23 12.67 -3.26
C GLY A 40 -1.21 12.29 -3.59
N GLN A 41 -1.44 11.29 -4.45
CA GLN A 41 -2.76 10.94 -4.93
C GLN A 41 -3.30 9.69 -4.23
N ARG A 42 -4.35 9.86 -3.42
CA ARG A 42 -5.11 8.74 -2.84
C ARG A 42 -6.08 8.21 -3.87
N ASP A 43 -5.84 6.99 -4.34
CA ASP A 43 -6.69 6.32 -5.32
C ASP A 43 -7.44 5.16 -4.62
N PRO A 44 -8.72 5.35 -4.27
CA PRO A 44 -9.49 4.36 -3.52
C PRO A 44 -9.88 3.13 -4.34
N ARG A 45 -9.56 3.13 -5.64
CA ARG A 45 -9.68 1.92 -6.45
C ARG A 45 -8.51 0.99 -6.21
N TRP A 46 -7.33 1.54 -5.91
CA TRP A 46 -6.07 0.82 -6.04
C TRP A 46 -5.26 0.67 -4.76
N TRP A 47 -5.24 1.64 -3.85
CA TRP A 47 -4.38 1.54 -2.67
C TRP A 47 -4.87 2.30 -1.46
N ALA A 48 -5.64 3.39 -1.63
CA ALA A 48 -6.11 4.22 -0.52
C ALA A 48 -7.56 3.87 -0.17
N GLY A 49 -7.75 2.75 0.54
CA GLY A 49 -9.07 2.26 0.96
C GLY A 49 -9.85 3.25 1.83
N ASP A 50 -11.08 2.88 2.20
CA ASP A 50 -11.94 3.76 3.00
C ASP A 50 -11.24 4.14 4.31
N SER A 51 -11.14 5.45 4.56
CA SER A 51 -10.44 5.97 5.73
C SER A 51 -11.42 6.08 6.88
N GLU A 52 -11.63 4.99 7.62
CA GLU A 52 -12.42 5.07 8.85
C GLU A 52 -11.59 5.74 9.95
N GLN A 53 -12.11 6.86 10.47
CA GLN A 53 -11.53 7.59 11.62
C GLN A 53 -10.08 8.11 11.46
N GLY A 54 -9.60 8.24 10.23
CA GLY A 54 -8.25 8.76 9.93
C GLY A 54 -7.19 7.68 9.78
N GLU A 55 -7.56 6.41 9.96
CA GLU A 55 -6.71 5.26 9.72
C GLU A 55 -6.97 4.79 8.28
N THR A 56 -5.91 4.56 7.49
CA THR A 56 -6.03 4.13 6.09
C THR A 56 -5.57 2.68 5.97
N GLN A 57 -6.36 1.87 5.28
CA GLN A 57 -5.98 0.51 4.89
C GLN A 57 -5.74 0.45 3.38
N LEU A 58 -5.02 -0.58 2.96
CA LEU A 58 -4.97 -0.94 1.56
C LEU A 58 -6.34 -1.43 1.08
N THR A 59 -6.61 -1.24 -0.20
CA THR A 59 -7.77 -1.89 -0.84
C THR A 59 -7.48 -3.37 -1.00
N ASP A 60 -8.53 -4.21 -1.04
CA ASP A 60 -8.36 -5.65 -1.30
C ASP A 60 -7.55 -5.93 -2.57
N GLU A 61 -7.73 -5.13 -3.62
CA GLU A 61 -6.96 -5.23 -4.86
C GLU A 61 -5.46 -4.97 -4.68
N ALA A 62 -5.09 -4.06 -3.77
CA ALA A 62 -3.68 -3.83 -3.43
C ALA A 62 -3.10 -4.97 -2.58
N VAL A 63 -3.90 -5.52 -1.66
CA VAL A 63 -3.50 -6.66 -0.83
C VAL A 63 -3.20 -7.87 -1.71
N ASP A 64 -4.15 -8.22 -2.60
CA ASP A 64 -4.04 -9.34 -3.53
C ASP A 64 -2.78 -9.21 -4.41
N TRP A 65 -2.57 -8.02 -5.00
CA TRP A 65 -1.38 -7.76 -5.81
C TRP A 65 -0.06 -7.90 -5.03
N ILE A 66 -0.02 -7.45 -3.77
CA ILE A 66 1.16 -7.59 -2.90
C ILE A 66 1.41 -9.06 -2.61
N ASP A 67 0.38 -9.85 -2.30
CA ASP A 67 0.51 -11.28 -2.03
C ASP A 67 1.01 -12.05 -3.27
N GLU A 68 0.49 -11.75 -4.47
CA GLU A 68 0.99 -12.32 -5.72
C GLU A 68 2.48 -11.95 -5.95
N THR A 69 2.81 -10.67 -5.80
CA THR A 69 4.17 -10.15 -6.01
C THR A 69 5.16 -10.70 -4.99
N ALA A 70 4.75 -10.87 -3.73
CA ALA A 70 5.58 -11.37 -2.65
C ALA A 70 5.84 -12.87 -2.74
N ASN A 71 4.81 -13.64 -3.14
CA ASN A 71 4.93 -15.08 -3.35
C ASN A 71 5.60 -15.43 -4.71
N GLY A 72 5.75 -14.44 -5.60
CA GLY A 72 6.38 -14.61 -6.90
C GLY A 72 5.56 -15.45 -7.87
N GLU A 73 4.24 -15.44 -7.69
CA GLU A 73 3.28 -16.11 -8.58
C GLU A 73 2.99 -15.28 -9.84
#